data_AF-A0AA41D9Y2-F1
#
_entry.id   AF-A0AA41D9Y2-F1
#
_cell.length_a   1.000
_cell.length_b   1.000
_cell.length_c   1.000
_cell.angle_alpha   90.00
_cell.angle_beta   90.00
_cell.angle_gamma   90.00
#
_symmetry.space_group_name_H-M   'P 1'
#
loop_
_entity.id
_entity.type
_entity.pdbx_description
1 polymer ?
#
loop_
_entity_poly.entity_id
_entity_poly.type
_entity_poly.pdbx_seq_one_letter_code
_entity_poly.pdbx_strand_id
1 'polypeptide(L)' 'MKKLLCPQCKVGIFCVKDAQGNRLPVYVSDQGEIVPKDETASLAGYDLSEVYCLGCSWHGSPKRLVKY' A
#
# COMPACT_ATOMS: atom_id res chain seq x y z
N MET A 1 -12.61 0.74 8.34
CA MET A 1 -11.18 0.96 8.60
C MET A 1 -10.76 2.34 8.09
N LYS A 2 -10.15 3.19 8.94
CA LYS A 2 -9.48 4.41 8.47
C LYS A 2 -8.18 4.02 7.77
N LYS A 3 -7.85 4.69 6.67
CA LYS A 3 -6.70 4.36 5.81
C LYS A 3 -5.72 5.51 5.79
N LEU A 4 -4.44 5.20 5.74
CA LEU A 4 -3.42 6.19 5.43
C LEU A 4 -3.45 6.52 3.93
N LEU A 5 -3.03 7.74 3.61
CA LEU A 5 -3.11 8.32 2.29
C LEU A 5 -1.71 8.62 1.75
N CYS A 6 -1.61 8.63 0.42
CA CYS A 6 -0.40 9.03 -0.27
C CYS A 6 -0.05 10.47 0.14
N PRO A 7 1.21 10.76 0.52
CA PRO A 7 1.60 12.11 0.92
C PRO A 7 1.48 13.12 -0.23
N GLN A 8 1.58 12.69 -1.48
CA GLN A 8 1.49 13.54 -2.67
C GLN A 8 0.05 13.79 -3.14
N CYS A 9 -0.67 12.73 -3.55
CA CYS A 9 -1.98 12.88 -4.19
C CYS A 9 -3.18 12.60 -3.28
N LYS A 10 -2.95 12.26 -2.01
CA LYS A 10 -3.99 11.97 -1.00
C LYS A 10 -4.92 10.77 -1.33
N VAL A 11 -4.55 9.95 -2.31
CA VAL A 11 -5.23 8.68 -2.60
C VAL A 11 -4.79 7.61 -1.60
N GLY A 12 -5.74 6.79 -1.13
CA GLY A 12 -5.50 5.73 -0.14
C GLY A 12 -5.37 4.32 -0.71
N ILE A 13 -5.14 4.16 -2.02
CA ILE A 13 -4.93 2.85 -2.67
C ILE A 13 -3.49 2.73 -3.17
N PHE A 14 -2.87 1.59 -2.86
CA PHE A 14 -1.48 1.27 -3.19
C PHE A 14 -1.37 -0.13 -3.78
N CYS A 15 -0.16 -0.52 -4.19
CA CYS A 15 0.20 -1.90 -4.40
C CYS A 15 1.56 -2.22 -3.76
N VAL A 16 1.75 -3.48 -3.41
CA VAL A 16 3.05 -4.07 -3.06
C VAL A 16 3.54 -4.92 -4.23
N LYS A 17 4.85 -5.19 -4.28
CA LYS A 17 5.46 -5.99 -5.34
C LYS A 17 6.15 -7.22 -4.78
N ASP A 18 6.12 -8.32 -5.52
CA ASP A 18 6.99 -9.47 -5.25
C ASP A 18 8.31 -9.34 -6.03
N ALA A 19 9.20 -10.32 -5.87
CA ALA A 19 10.49 -10.35 -6.56
C ALA A 19 10.38 -10.49 -8.08
N GLN A 20 9.22 -10.94 -8.60
CA GLN A 20 8.95 -11.07 -10.04
C GLN A 20 8.32 -9.80 -10.63
N GLY A 21 8.02 -8.80 -9.78
CA GLY A 21 7.37 -7.55 -10.17
C GLY A 21 5.85 -7.64 -10.29
N ASN A 22 5.24 -8.75 -9.86
CA ASN A 22 3.78 -8.86 -9.74
C ASN A 22 3.28 -7.84 -8.72
N ARG A 23 2.11 -7.25 -8.97
CA ARG A 23 1.56 -6.19 -8.13
C ARG A 23 0.27 -6.67 -7.48
N LEU A 24 0.20 -6.54 -6.15
CA LEU A 24 -1.02 -6.81 -5.40
C LEU A 24 -1.58 -5.49 -4.85
N PRO A 25 -2.82 -5.10 -5.20
CA PRO A 25 -3.46 -3.92 -4.63
C PRO A 25 -3.73 -4.08 -3.13
N VAL A 26 -3.38 -3.05 -2.36
CA VAL A 26 -3.49 -3.01 -0.90
C VAL A 26 -3.99 -1.65 -0.40
N TYR A 27 -4.54 -1.66 0.80
CA TYR A 27 -4.72 -0.49 1.65
C TYR A 27 -3.67 -0.49 2.77
N VAL A 28 -3.40 0.67 3.36
CA VAL A 28 -2.65 0.76 4.61
C VAL A 28 -3.57 1.30 5.69
N SER A 29 -3.74 0.55 6.78
CA SER A 29 -4.56 0.96 7.93
C SER A 29 -3.94 2.17 8.63
N ASP A 30 -4.71 2.89 9.45
CA ASP A 30 -4.22 4.01 10.25
C ASP A 30 -3.21 3.62 11.36
N GLN A 31 -3.01 2.31 11.56
CA GLN A 31 -1.97 1.70 12.40
C GLN A 31 -0.71 1.33 11.58
N GLY A 32 -0.73 1.54 10.26
CA GLY A 32 0.39 1.22 9.36
C GLY A 32 0.39 -0.22 8.86
N GLU A 33 -0.67 -1.00 9.09
CA GLU A 33 -0.77 -2.38 8.61
C GLU A 33 -1.16 -2.41 7.14
N ILE A 34 -0.48 -3.23 6.35
CA ILE A 34 -0.82 -3.47 4.95
C ILE A 34 -1.92 -4.53 4.90
N VAL A 35 -3.02 -4.18 4.24
CA VAL A 35 -4.20 -5.04 4.11
C VAL A 35 -4.50 -5.24 2.62
N PRO A 36 -4.59 -6.48 2.12
CA PRO A 36 -5.04 -6.75 0.76
C PRO A 36 -6.35 -6.04 0.43
N LYS A 37 -6.48 -5.53 -0.80
CA LYS A 37 -7.76 -4.99 -1.26
C LYS A 37 -8.81 -6.10 -1.44
N ASP A 38 -8.36 -7.26 -1.91
CA ASP A 38 -9.15 -8.48 -2.01
C ASP A 38 -8.87 -9.34 -0.78
N GLU A 39 -9.90 -9.62 0.02
CA GLU A 39 -9.78 -10.37 1.28
C GLU A 39 -9.37 -11.83 1.06
N THR A 40 -9.51 -12.36 -0.15
CA THR A 40 -9.06 -13.72 -0.51
C THR A 40 -7.59 -13.78 -0.93
N ALA A 41 -6.96 -12.62 -1.17
CA ALA A 41 -5.57 -12.55 -1.61
C ALA A 41 -4.59 -12.66 -0.43
N SER A 42 -3.47 -13.33 -0.67
CA SER A 42 -2.38 -13.48 0.30
C SER A 42 -1.27 -12.46 0.05
N LEU A 43 -0.70 -11.93 1.14
CA LEU A 43 0.52 -11.12 1.11
C LEU A 43 1.81 -11.95 1.05
N ALA A 44 1.71 -13.29 1.08
CA ALA A 44 2.89 -14.16 1.06
C ALA A 44 3.73 -13.92 -0.20
N GLY A 45 5.03 -13.68 -0.01
CA GLY A 45 5.99 -13.43 -1.09
C GLY A 45 6.06 -11.98 -1.59
N TYR A 46 5.23 -11.07 -1.10
CA TYR A 46 5.31 -9.65 -1.42
C TYR A 46 6.24 -8.90 -0.45
N ASP A 47 6.94 -7.88 -0.97
CA ASP A 47 7.67 -6.93 -0.14
C ASP A 47 6.69 -5.93 0.49
N LEU A 48 6.62 -5.97 1.81
CA LEU A 48 5.76 -5.11 2.64
C LEU A 48 6.50 -3.88 3.18
N SER A 49 7.80 -3.74 2.88
CA SER A 49 8.60 -2.59 3.32
C SER A 49 8.35 -1.34 2.48
N GLU A 50 7.86 -1.52 1.25
CA GLU A 50 7.59 -0.46 0.29
C GLU A 50 6.21 -0.62 -0.37
N VAL A 51 5.49 0.50 -0.50
CA VAL A 51 4.22 0.56 -1.22
C VAL A 51 4.31 1.55 -2.37
N TYR A 52 3.59 1.26 -3.44
CA TYR A 52 3.53 2.06 -4.66
C TYR A 52 2.13 2.65 -4.79
N CYS A 53 2.01 3.97 -4.88
CA CYS A 53 0.73 4.62 -5.05
C CYS A 53 0.11 4.25 -6.41
N LEU A 54 -1.19 3.94 -6.43
CA LEU A 54 -1.90 3.68 -7.69
C LEU A 54 -2.49 4.96 -8.33
N GLY A 55 -2.44 6.09 -7.64
CA GLY A 55 -2.95 7.38 -8.14
C GLY A 55 -1.87 8.35 -8.64
N CYS A 56 -0.58 8.11 -8.35
CA CYS A 56 0.54 8.93 -8.80
C CYS A 56 1.84 8.10 -8.78
N SER A 57 2.98 8.71 -9.12
CA SER A 57 4.28 8.01 -9.17
C SER A 57 4.98 7.84 -7.81
N TRP A 58 4.35 8.24 -6.69
CA TRP A 58 4.95 8.09 -5.37
C TRP A 58 5.09 6.62 -4.98
N HIS A 59 6.24 6.28 -4.41
CA HIS A 59 6.44 5.04 -3.67
C HIS A 59 7.35 5.28 -2.46
N GLY A 60 7.29 4.39 -1.50
CA GLY A 60 8.15 4.41 -0.32
C GLY A 60 7.55 3.63 0.85
N SER A 61 8.18 3.78 2.02
CA SER A 61 7.74 3.06 3.22
C SER A 61 6.30 3.44 3.63
N PRO A 62 5.46 2.48 4.04
CA PRO A 62 4.13 2.73 4.61
C PRO A 62 4.14 3.72 5.78
N LYS A 63 5.26 3.80 6.53
CA LYS A 63 5.44 4.74 7.65
C LYS A 63 5.45 6.21 7.23
N ARG A 64 5.63 6.51 5.94
CA ARG A 64 5.64 7.88 5.38
C ARG A 64 4.26 8.33 4.88
N LEU A 65 3.26 7.47 4.94
CA LEU A 65 1.89 7.81 4.58
C LEU A 65 1.27 8.74 5.63
N VAL A 66 0.23 9.47 5.23
CA VAL A 66 -0.36 10.51 6.07
C VAL A 66 -1.81 10.20 6.43
N LYS A 67 -2.26 10.69 7.59
CA LYS A 67 -3.68 10.74 7.95
C LYS A 67 -4.32 11.99 7.32
N TYR A 68 -5.63 11.95 7.14
CA TYR A 68 -6.45 13.15 6.90
C TYR A 68 -7.25 13.46 8.17
#